data_AF-A0A1V3NFC1-F1
#
_entry.id   AF-A0A1V3NFC1-F1
#
_cell.length_a   1.000
_cell.length_b   1.000
_cell.length_c   1.000
_cell.angle_alpha   90.00
_cell.angle_beta   90.00
_cell.angle_gamma   90.00
#
_symmetry.space_group_name_H-M   'P 1'
#
loop_
_entity.id
_entity.type
_entity.pdbx_description
1 polymer ?
#
loop_
_entity_poly.entity_id
_entity_poly.type
_entity_poly.pdbx_seq_one_letter_code
_entity_poly.pdbx_strand_id
1 'polypeptide(L)' 'MNIEKIAEGQVTVHIPLREAGDLLRALRDLRDELDDEAHALEVALEKAGVSLPDPEDHRRYEYMPPADRKTDPREGD' A
#
# COMPACT_ATOMS: atom_id res chain seq x y z
N MET A 1 -9.50 -7.92 -8.68
CA MET A 1 -8.56 -8.75 -9.46
C MET A 1 -9.35 -9.76 -10.29
N ASN A 2 -9.20 -9.75 -11.62
CA ASN A 2 -9.76 -10.77 -12.53
C ASN A 2 -8.59 -11.52 -13.18
N ILE A 3 -8.55 -12.85 -13.05
CA ILE A 3 -7.51 -13.71 -13.61
C ILE A 3 -8.14 -14.48 -14.76
N GLU A 4 -7.77 -14.14 -15.99
CA GLU A 4 -8.24 -14.85 -17.18
C GLU A 4 -7.10 -15.73 -17.71
N LYS A 5 -7.36 -17.03 -17.88
CA LYS A 5 -6.39 -17.98 -18.41
C LYS A 5 -6.51 -17.98 -19.92
N ILE A 6 -5.52 -17.41 -20.62
CA ILE A 6 -5.63 -17.13 -22.05
C ILE A 6 -4.99 -18.23 -22.92
N ALA A 7 -3.93 -18.92 -22.45
CA ALA A 7 -3.35 -20.13 -23.06
C ALA A 7 -2.30 -20.79 -22.13
N GLU A 8 -1.82 -22.00 -22.47
CA GLU A 8 -0.74 -22.69 -21.73
C GLU A 8 0.49 -21.78 -21.57
N GLY A 9 0.85 -21.48 -20.32
CA GLY A 9 2.02 -20.65 -19.97
C GLY A 9 1.77 -19.14 -19.91
N GLN A 10 0.55 -18.66 -20.20
CA GLN A 10 0.25 -17.22 -20.18
C GLN A 10 -0.96 -16.91 -19.28
N VAL A 11 -0.72 -16.07 -18.27
CA VAL A 11 -1.75 -15.55 -17.36
C VAL A 11 -1.89 -14.06 -17.62
N THR A 12 -3.11 -13.62 -17.90
CA THR A 12 -3.41 -12.18 -17.98
C THR A 12 -4.14 -11.78 -16.71
N VAL A 13 -3.53 -10.85 -15.99
CA VAL A 13 -4.03 -10.34 -14.72
C VAL A 13 -4.54 -8.92 -14.95
N HIS A 14 -5.84 -8.72 -14.75
CA HIS A 14 -6.45 -7.40 -14.72
C HIS A 14 -6.52 -6.92 -13.28
N ILE A 15 -5.67 -5.95 -12.95
CA ILE A 15 -5.63 -5.28 -11.64
C ILE A 15 -5.86 -3.77 -11.80
N PRO A 16 -6.54 -3.13 -10.84
CA PRO A 16 -6.61 -1.67 -10.75
C PRO A 16 -5.20 -1.06 -10.65
N LEU A 17 -5.03 0.14 -11.21
CA LEU A 17 -3.73 0.83 -11.24
C LEU A 17 -3.11 1.02 -9.84
N ARG A 18 -3.94 1.25 -8.82
CA ARG A 18 -3.50 1.35 -7.42
C ARG A 18 -2.85 0.05 -6.94
N GLU A 19 -3.53 -1.08 -7.15
CA GLU A 19 -3.03 -2.40 -6.78
C GLU A 19 -1.77 -2.78 -7.57
N ALA A 20 -1.63 -2.29 -8.82
CA ALA A 20 -0.41 -2.45 -9.60
C ALA A 20 0.79 -1.69 -8.99
N GLY A 21 0.55 -0.50 -8.45
CA GLY A 21 1.56 0.25 -7.70
C GLY A 21 1.99 -0.49 -6.43
N ASP A 22 1.03 -1.04 -5.67
CA ASP A 22 1.32 -1.84 -4.48
C ASP A 22 2.13 -3.10 -4.82
N LEU A 23 1.80 -3.76 -5.93
CA LEU A 23 2.57 -4.90 -6.45
C LEU A 23 4.01 -4.48 -6.82
N LEU A 24 4.18 -3.34 -7.50
CA LEU A 24 5.50 -2.81 -7.83
C LEU A 24 6.32 -2.50 -6.58
N ARG A 25 5.69 -1.97 -5.51
CA ARG A 25 6.34 -1.75 -4.22
C ARG A 25 6.82 -3.06 -3.60
N ALA A 26 5.94 -4.07 -3.55
CA ALA A 26 6.29 -5.38 -3.00
C ALA A 26 7.41 -6.07 -3.78
N LEU A 27 7.43 -5.96 -5.11
CA LEU A 27 8.51 -6.49 -5.95
C LEU A 27 9.85 -5.81 -5.67
N ARG A 28 9.84 -4.50 -5.38
CA ARG A 28 11.05 -3.76 -4.99
C ARG A 28 11.54 -4.10 -3.58
N ASP A 29 10.63 -4.22 -2.63
CA ASP A 29 10.96 -4.55 -1.24
C ASP A 29 11.57 -5.95 -1.12
N LEU A 30 11.14 -6.90 -1.96
CA LEU A 30 11.61 -8.28 -1.98
C LEU A 30 12.65 -8.56 -3.08
N ARG A 31 13.22 -7.53 -3.71
CA ARG A 31 14.07 -7.67 -4.89
C ARG A 31 15.28 -8.59 -4.65
N ASP A 32 15.84 -8.57 -3.45
CA ASP A 32 16.99 -9.41 -3.09
C ASP A 32 16.62 -10.89 -2.87
N GLU A 33 15.33 -11.18 -2.67
CA GLU A 33 14.78 -12.52 -2.46
C GLU A 33 14.13 -13.10 -3.72
N LEU A 34 14.04 -12.32 -4.80
CA LEU A 34 13.34 -12.66 -6.02
C LEU A 34 14.31 -12.84 -7.20
N ASP A 35 14.00 -13.82 -8.05
CA ASP A 35 14.79 -14.15 -9.24
C ASP A 35 14.56 -13.19 -10.42
N ASP A 36 15.27 -13.43 -11.54
CA ASP A 36 15.20 -12.65 -12.79
C ASP A 36 13.77 -12.41 -13.32
N GLU A 37 12.86 -13.34 -13.04
CA GLU A 37 11.44 -13.24 -13.44
C GLU A 37 10.71 -12.09 -12.74
N ALA A 38 11.03 -11.80 -11.48
CA ALA A 38 10.46 -10.66 -10.78
C ALA A 38 11.01 -9.34 -11.31
N HIS A 39 12.29 -9.31 -11.70
CA HIS A 39 12.87 -8.14 -12.32
C HIS A 39 12.24 -7.86 -13.70
N ALA A 40 11.98 -8.90 -14.49
CA ALA A 40 11.25 -8.76 -15.74
C ALA A 40 9.84 -8.18 -15.54
N LEU A 41 9.15 -8.60 -14.45
CA LEU A 41 7.84 -8.07 -14.08
C LEU A 41 7.90 -6.61 -13.63
N GLU A 42 8.89 -6.22 -12.82
CA GLU A 42 9.15 -4.83 -12.42
C GLU A 42 9.27 -3.92 -13.66
N VAL A 43 10.14 -4.31 -14.60
CA VAL A 43 10.38 -3.55 -15.84
C VAL A 43 9.12 -3.46 -16.70
N ALA A 44 8.31 -4.53 -16.74
CA ALA A 44 7.05 -4.52 -17.48
C ALA A 44 6.03 -3.54 -16.86
N LEU A 45 5.94 -3.49 -15.53
CA LEU A 45 5.07 -2.56 -14.80
C LEU A 45 5.50 -1.10 -15.01
N GLU A 46 6.80 -0.81 -14.94
CA GLU A 46 7.33 0.54 -15.20
C GLU A 46 7.06 0.98 -16.65
N LYS A 47 7.25 0.09 -17.63
CA LYS A 47 6.94 0.37 -19.04
C LYS A 47 5.44 0.59 -19.30
N ALA A 48 4.58 -0.05 -18.50
CA ALA A 48 3.13 0.17 -18.54
C ALA A 48 2.70 1.50 -17.89
N GLY A 49 3.65 2.28 -17.34
CA GLY A 49 3.39 3.56 -16.68
C GLY A 49 2.91 3.43 -15.24
N VAL A 50 3.07 2.25 -14.61
CA VAL A 50 2.79 2.06 -13.20
C VAL A 50 3.85 2.78 -12.38
N SER A 51 3.42 3.69 -11.51
CA SER A 51 4.31 4.40 -10.58
C SER A 51 4.18 3.79 -9.18
N LEU A 52 5.23 3.94 -8.37
CA LEU A 52 5.16 3.57 -6.96
C LEU A 52 4.07 4.40 -6.26
N PRO A 53 3.31 3.78 -5.34
CA PRO A 53 2.32 4.51 -4.56
C PRO A 53 3.04 5.49 -3.64
N ASP A 54 2.43 6.66 -3.45
CA ASP A 54 2.89 7.61 -2.44
C ASP A 54 2.97 6.90 -1.07
N PRO A 55 4.02 7.17 -0.28
CA PRO A 55 4.10 6.64 1.07
C PRO A 55 2.85 7.08 1.83
N GLU A 56 2.16 6.11 2.44
CA GLU A 56 1.02 6.44 3.30
C GLU A 56 1.54 7.35 4.42
N ASP A 57 1.10 8.61 4.43
CA ASP A 57 1.42 9.61 5.45
C ASP A 57 0.69 9.19 6.74
N HIS A 58 1.22 8.17 7.41
CA HIS A 58 0.77 7.75 8.73
C HIS A 58 1.16 8.83 9.72
N ARG A 59 0.46 9.97 9.70
CA ARG A 59 0.53 10.93 10.80
C ARG A 59 0.10 10.19 12.05
N ARG A 60 1.07 9.88 12.90
CA ARG A 60 0.82 9.54 14.29
C ARG A 60 0.15 10.76 14.90
N TYR A 61 -1.18 10.74 14.99
CA TYR A 61 -1.89 11.69 15.82
C TYR A 61 -1.44 11.40 17.25
N GLU A 62 -0.63 12.30 17.80
CA GLU A 62 -0.35 12.29 19.23
C GLU A 62 -1.69 12.43 19.94
N TYR A 63 -2.02 11.45 20.79
CA TYR A 63 -3.25 11.46 21.55
C TYR A 63 -3.27 12.69 22.44
N MET A 64 -4.16 13.63 22.15
CA MET A 64 -4.41 14.75 23.04
C MET A 64 -5.41 14.25 24.10
N PRO A 65 -5.00 14.10 25.37
CA PRO A 65 -5.92 13.71 26.43
C PRO A 65 -7.07 14.72 26.51
N PRO A 66 -8.30 14.26 26.80
CA PRO A 66 -9.44 15.16 26.93
C PRO A 66 -9.12 16.22 27.97
N ALA A 67 -9.30 17.49 27.61
CA ALA A 67 -9.11 18.59 28.53
C ALA A 67 -9.96 18.33 29.78
N ASP A 68 -9.27 18.28 30.93
CA ASP A 68 -9.86 18.05 32.24
C ASP A 68 -11.10 18.93 32.37
N ARG A 69 -12.28 18.29 32.47
CA ARG A 69 -13.54 19.02 32.67
C ARG A 69 -13.46 19.64 34.06
N LYS A 70 -12.99 20.88 34.13
CA LYS A 70 -13.24 21.79 35.25
C LYS A 70 -14.75 22.04 35.35
N THR A 71 -15.47 21.14 36.01
CA THR A 71 -16.82 21.41 36.52
C THR A 71 -17.07 20.56 37.75
N ASP A 72 -16.68 21.05 38.92
CA ASP A 72 -17.64 21.22 40.02
C ASP A 72 -17.10 22.21 41.08
N PRO A 73 -17.74 23.39 41.28
CA PRO A 73 -17.48 24.27 42.41
C PRO A 73 -18.62 24.21 43.44
N ARG A 74 -19.12 23.04 43.83
CA ARG A 74 -20.14 22.89 44.88
C ARG A 74 -19.97 21.64 45.74
N GLU A 75 -18.87 21.54 46.47
CA GLU A 75 -18.93 20.96 47.83
C GLU A 75 -18.11 21.84 48.78
N GLY A 76 -18.71 22.97 49.12
CA GLY A 76 -18.45 23.69 50.36
C GLY A 76 -19.79 23.82 51.08
N ASP A 77 -20.02 22.97 52.07
CA ASP A 77 -20.38 23.28 53.47
C ASP A 77 -20.51 21.96 54.25
#